data_AF-A0A8S4QXE6-F1
#
_entry.id   AF-A0A8S4QXE6-F1
#
_cell.length_a   1.000
_cell.length_b   1.000
_cell.length_c   1.000
_cell.angle_alpha   90.00
_cell.angle_beta   90.00
_cell.angle_gamma   90.00
#
_symmetry.space_group_name_H-M   'P 1'
#
loop_
_entity.id
_entity.type
_entity.pdbx_description
1 polymer ?
#
loop_
_entity_poly.entity_id
_entity_poly.type
_entity_poly.pdbx_seq_one_letter_code
_entity_poly.pdbx_strand_id
1 'polypeptide(L)'
;MLNRFWELEAVSSEHCLSQEERACERTFAETTARNSDGRFVVTIPLKDSPEVLGDSYAAAKRRLLSLERRFLRDSLLKERYLQFMSEYLALGHMSENKQIMSDKNINYYLPHHGVIRESSTTTKLRVVFDASAVTTTGKSYNNIQMVGPIVQDDLLSILLRFRQHKYVISGDIEKMYRAILVTPSQRHLQQILFRFNSTEPIKTYTLNTVTYGTSSAPYLATKCLVTLADTCTDIEVKNSIRRDFYVDDYLSGGDSVASVIELAKNVTKIMDTAKFNLRKWQSNNTTILHSITQNTNQQQSEKTLDLNDSLPNKTLGLNWDCNSDNLLFSINIQTNRKKISKRVILSLISQVFDPLGLLGPCTVEAKILMQKLWLDKCNWDDEVSYDIQIKFLNFINSLVALNSLRIPRWVCLDASVTYELHTFTDASERAYGSCVYVRSVDEQGRVCVRLLASKNKVAPLKPVTIPRLELCGALLGTRLCTKVLQSLTKTFNNCYYWTDSMIVLGWLNTSPSRLKTFVRNRIGEIQNTTSANSWSYVPSKLNPADLVSRGVKATHLIDSCLWWTGPSFLHHSYINFPQIPTKQKDIPLPEISLHTKQTNISKENIILHLVQKKIKLYKIN
;
A
#
# COMPACT_ATOMS: atom_id res chain seq x y z
N MET A 1 5.31 -0.14 -12.43
CA MET A 1 5.28 1.32 -12.18
C MET A 1 3.88 1.87 -12.41
N LEU A 2 3.28 1.67 -13.59
CA LEU A 2 1.90 2.12 -13.86
C LEU A 2 0.86 1.46 -12.94
N ASN A 3 0.86 0.13 -12.82
CA ASN A 3 -0.06 -0.57 -11.91
C ASN A 3 0.05 -0.07 -10.47
N ARG A 4 1.26 0.05 -9.93
CA ARG A 4 1.52 0.52 -8.56
C ARG A 4 1.00 1.95 -8.30
N PHE A 5 1.11 2.84 -9.29
CA PHE A 5 0.58 4.21 -9.20
C PHE A 5 -0.95 4.21 -9.03
N TRP A 6 -1.65 3.33 -9.73
CA TRP A 6 -3.12 3.22 -9.63
C TRP A 6 -3.60 2.29 -8.50
N GLU A 7 -2.81 1.30 -8.10
CA GLU A 7 -3.10 0.36 -7.00
C GLU A 7 -3.04 1.03 -5.63
N LEU A 8 -2.12 1.99 -5.42
CA LEU A 8 -2.05 2.80 -4.19
C LEU A 8 -3.35 3.60 -3.93
N GLU A 9 -4.24 3.70 -4.92
CA GLU A 9 -5.47 4.49 -4.90
C GLU A 9 -6.73 3.63 -4.80
N ALA A 10 -6.60 2.31 -4.96
CA ALA A 10 -7.69 1.39 -4.72
C ALA A 10 -7.85 1.19 -3.20
N VAL A 11 -9.02 1.50 -2.67
CA VAL A 11 -9.40 1.01 -1.34
C VAL A 11 -9.62 -0.49 -1.49
N SER A 12 -8.76 -1.29 -0.86
CA SER A 12 -8.78 -2.75 -0.93
C SER A 12 -10.17 -3.29 -0.59
N SER A 13 -10.78 -4.06 -1.49
CA SER A 13 -11.98 -4.86 -1.19
C SER A 13 -11.58 -6.20 -0.57
N GLU A 14 -12.49 -6.81 0.19
CA GLU A 14 -12.29 -8.17 0.72
C GLU A 14 -11.97 -9.15 -0.41
N HIS A 15 -10.82 -9.84 -0.30
CA HIS A 15 -10.32 -10.77 -1.30
C HIS A 15 -10.64 -12.21 -0.89
N CYS A 16 -11.47 -12.89 -1.67
CA CYS A 16 -11.66 -14.33 -1.52
C CYS A 16 -10.41 -15.06 -2.01
N LEU A 17 -9.79 -15.86 -1.13
CA LEU A 17 -8.60 -16.65 -1.49
C LEU A 17 -8.89 -17.57 -2.68
N SER A 18 -8.03 -17.47 -3.69
CA SER A 18 -7.94 -18.36 -4.85
C SER A 18 -7.55 -19.78 -4.44
N GLN A 19 -7.69 -20.73 -5.35
CA GLN A 19 -7.30 -22.12 -5.10
C GLN A 19 -5.79 -22.26 -4.85
N GLU A 20 -4.96 -21.51 -5.60
CA GLU A 20 -3.50 -21.48 -5.42
C GLU A 20 -3.12 -20.93 -4.05
N GLU A 21 -3.74 -19.83 -3.61
CA GLU A 21 -3.47 -19.24 -2.29
C GLU A 21 -3.87 -20.18 -1.14
N ARG A 22 -5.01 -20.88 -1.26
CA ARG A 22 -5.42 -21.89 -0.27
C ARG A 22 -4.47 -23.09 -0.24
N ALA A 23 -3.97 -23.53 -1.39
CA ALA A 23 -2.98 -24.60 -1.45
C ALA A 23 -1.66 -24.16 -0.80
N CYS A 24 -1.21 -22.94 -1.07
CA CYS A 24 -0.02 -22.34 -0.46
C CYS A 24 -0.14 -22.23 1.07
N GLU A 25 -1.30 -21.80 1.58
CA GLU A 25 -1.62 -21.76 3.02
C GLU A 25 -1.57 -23.16 3.65
N ARG A 26 -2.17 -24.16 2.99
CA ARG A 26 -2.14 -25.55 3.46
C ARG A 26 -0.72 -26.11 3.52
N THR A 27 0.06 -25.95 2.44
CA THR A 27 1.47 -26.39 2.40
C THR A 27 2.29 -25.73 3.50
N PHE A 28 2.09 -24.43 3.75
CA PHE A 28 2.78 -23.75 4.83
C PHE A 28 2.44 -24.36 6.20
N ALA A 29 1.15 -24.56 6.49
CA ALA A 29 0.68 -25.10 7.75
C ALA A 29 1.17 -26.54 8.01
N GLU A 30 1.23 -27.38 6.96
CA GLU A 30 1.63 -28.79 7.07
C GLU A 30 3.15 -28.99 7.17
N THR A 31 3.94 -28.09 6.57
CA THR A 31 5.38 -28.33 6.36
C THR A 31 6.30 -27.39 7.13
N THR A 32 5.77 -26.33 7.74
CA THR A 32 6.58 -25.35 8.47
C THR A 32 6.77 -25.78 9.92
N ALA A 33 8.01 -25.74 10.39
CA ALA A 33 8.36 -26.03 11.78
C ALA A 33 9.40 -25.04 12.32
N ARG A 34 9.65 -25.08 13.63
CA ARG A 34 10.78 -24.37 14.26
C ARG A 34 11.88 -25.36 14.60
N ASN A 35 13.14 -24.99 14.32
CA ASN A 35 14.30 -25.80 14.73
C ASN A 35 14.64 -25.58 16.22
N SER A 36 15.66 -26.28 16.72
CA SER A 36 16.16 -26.14 18.10
C SER A 36 16.62 -24.73 18.45
N ASP A 37 17.12 -23.97 17.47
CA ASP A 37 17.54 -22.58 17.65
C ASP A 37 16.37 -21.59 17.60
N GLY A 38 15.15 -22.09 17.37
CA GLY A 38 13.93 -21.31 17.27
C GLY A 38 13.64 -20.72 15.88
N ARG A 39 14.52 -20.87 14.89
CA ARG A 39 14.30 -20.39 13.51
C ARG A 39 13.20 -21.18 12.82
N PHE A 40 12.41 -20.49 12.00
CA PHE A 40 11.47 -21.15 11.10
C PHE A 40 12.22 -21.92 10.00
N VAL A 41 11.76 -23.14 9.73
CA VAL A 41 12.17 -23.97 8.60
C VAL A 41 10.93 -24.16 7.73
N VAL A 42 10.96 -23.61 6.52
CA VAL A 42 9.84 -23.62 5.58
C VAL A 42 10.15 -24.47 4.35
N THR A 43 9.11 -25.07 3.79
CA THR A 43 9.16 -25.66 2.45
C THR A 43 8.62 -24.64 1.46
N ILE A 44 9.37 -24.43 0.37
CA ILE A 44 8.94 -23.57 -0.73
C ILE A 44 7.75 -24.25 -1.43
N PRO A 45 6.58 -23.57 -1.50
CA PRO A 45 5.38 -24.14 -2.09
C PRO A 45 5.54 -24.20 -3.62
N LEU A 46 5.51 -25.42 -4.17
CA LEU A 46 5.67 -25.67 -5.61
C LEU A 46 4.31 -26.10 -6.20
N LYS A 47 3.92 -25.49 -7.31
CA LYS A 47 2.73 -25.89 -8.09
C LYS A 47 3.02 -26.95 -9.15
N ASP A 48 4.26 -27.01 -9.63
CA ASP A 48 4.74 -28.02 -10.57
C ASP A 48 5.87 -28.83 -9.95
N SER A 49 6.03 -30.09 -10.38
CA SER A 49 7.18 -30.91 -10.02
C SER A 49 8.48 -30.23 -10.49
N PRO A 50 9.58 -30.25 -9.71
CA PRO A 50 10.89 -29.79 -10.18
C PRO A 50 11.35 -30.43 -11.50
N GLU A 51 10.81 -31.60 -11.88
CA GLU A 51 11.13 -32.33 -13.12
C GLU A 51 10.86 -31.54 -14.41
N VAL A 52 10.03 -30.50 -14.34
CA VAL A 52 9.77 -29.63 -15.50
C VAL A 52 10.93 -28.65 -15.80
N LEU A 53 11.88 -28.50 -14.87
CA LEU A 53 13.03 -27.62 -15.01
C LEU A 53 14.11 -28.29 -15.86
N GLY A 54 14.65 -27.53 -16.83
CA GLY A 54 15.82 -27.93 -17.60
C GLY A 54 17.14 -27.55 -16.94
N ASP A 55 18.23 -27.60 -17.72
CA ASP A 55 19.54 -27.14 -17.26
C ASP A 55 19.55 -25.60 -17.07
N SER A 56 20.17 -25.17 -15.98
CA SER A 56 20.44 -23.76 -15.65
C SER A 56 21.93 -23.47 -15.46
N TYR A 57 22.78 -24.50 -15.41
CA TYR A 57 24.20 -24.35 -15.08
C TYR A 57 24.93 -23.49 -16.11
N ALA A 58 24.73 -23.76 -17.40
CA ALA A 58 25.40 -23.03 -18.47
C ALA A 58 25.03 -21.53 -18.47
N ALA A 59 23.78 -21.21 -18.17
CA ALA A 59 23.30 -19.83 -18.07
C ALA A 59 23.91 -19.11 -16.85
N ALA A 60 23.88 -19.74 -15.68
CA ALA A 60 24.47 -19.20 -14.46
C ALA A 60 25.98 -18.98 -14.60
N LYS A 61 26.70 -19.93 -15.19
CA LYS A 61 28.16 -19.83 -15.43
C LYS A 61 28.50 -18.66 -16.35
N ARG A 62 27.76 -18.47 -17.45
CA ARG A 62 27.96 -17.31 -18.34
C ARG A 62 27.76 -15.98 -17.62
N ARG A 63 26.75 -15.89 -16.73
CA ARG A 63 26.48 -14.69 -15.92
C ARG A 63 27.58 -14.43 -14.90
N LEU A 64 28.09 -15.46 -14.23
CA LEU A 64 29.24 -15.36 -13.32
C LEU A 64 30.49 -14.84 -14.05
N LEU A 65 30.88 -15.44 -15.18
CA LEU A 65 32.05 -14.98 -15.95
C LEU A 65 31.89 -13.53 -16.44
N SER A 66 30.66 -13.13 -16.78
CA SER A 66 30.37 -11.75 -17.12
C SER A 66 30.52 -10.80 -15.92
N LEU A 67 30.13 -11.25 -14.73
CA LEU A 67 30.30 -10.51 -13.49
C LEU A 67 31.79 -10.36 -13.13
N GLU A 68 32.60 -11.41 -13.32
CA GLU A 68 34.05 -11.35 -13.11
C GLU A 68 34.73 -10.35 -14.05
N ARG A 69 34.33 -10.30 -15.33
CA ARG A 69 34.83 -9.26 -16.26
C ARG A 69 34.50 -7.84 -15.79
N ARG A 70 33.38 -7.67 -15.09
CA ARG A 70 33.00 -6.38 -14.49
C ARG A 70 33.84 -6.06 -13.25
N PHE A 71 34.16 -7.05 -12.42
CA PHE A 71 35.08 -6.89 -11.29
C PHE A 71 36.48 -6.44 -11.69
N LEU A 72 36.95 -6.80 -12.89
CA LEU A 72 38.23 -6.30 -13.42
C LEU A 72 38.20 -4.80 -13.73
N ARG A 73 37.03 -4.24 -14.02
CA ARG A 73 36.84 -2.82 -14.36
C ARG A 73 36.49 -1.97 -13.14
N ASP A 74 35.97 -2.59 -12.09
CA ASP A 74 35.45 -1.93 -10.89
C ASP A 74 35.90 -2.70 -9.65
N SER A 75 37.02 -2.26 -9.06
CA SER A 75 37.65 -2.87 -7.89
C SER A 75 36.80 -2.71 -6.63
N LEU A 76 36.11 -1.58 -6.48
CA LEU A 76 35.23 -1.31 -5.35
C LEU A 76 34.02 -2.25 -5.37
N LEU A 77 33.40 -2.45 -6.54
CA LEU A 77 32.32 -3.43 -6.69
C LEU A 77 32.79 -4.84 -6.32
N LYS A 78 33.99 -5.23 -6.78
CA LYS A 78 34.57 -6.55 -6.46
C LYS A 78 34.71 -6.74 -4.94
N GLU A 79 35.34 -5.79 -4.26
CA GLU A 79 35.55 -5.83 -2.82
C GLU A 79 34.23 -5.98 -2.06
N ARG A 80 33.24 -5.13 -2.37
CA ARG A 80 31.92 -5.16 -1.73
C ARG A 80 31.18 -6.47 -2.00
N TYR A 81 31.35 -7.03 -3.20
CA TYR A 81 30.72 -8.30 -3.57
C TYR A 81 31.34 -9.47 -2.81
N LEU A 82 32.68 -9.52 -2.73
CA LEU A 82 33.39 -10.55 -1.96
C LEU A 82 33.02 -10.46 -0.49
N GLN A 83 32.99 -9.26 0.10
CA GLN A 83 32.58 -9.04 1.47
C GLN A 83 31.16 -9.57 1.73
N PHE A 84 30.20 -9.26 0.84
CA PHE A 84 28.83 -9.78 0.94
C PHE A 84 28.81 -11.30 0.93
N MET A 85 29.51 -11.93 -0.03
CA MET A 85 29.51 -13.39 -0.16
C MET A 85 30.20 -14.07 1.03
N SER A 86 31.30 -13.51 1.54
CA SER A 86 31.96 -13.99 2.76
C SER A 86 31.04 -13.89 3.97
N GLU A 87 30.34 -12.77 4.18
CA GLU A 87 29.37 -12.61 5.27
C GLU A 87 28.22 -13.62 5.13
N TYR A 88 27.70 -13.80 3.91
CA TYR A 88 26.61 -14.74 3.63
C TYR A 88 27.00 -16.19 3.96
N LEU A 89 28.25 -16.57 3.69
CA LEU A 89 28.82 -17.88 4.05
C LEU A 89 29.02 -17.99 5.58
N ALA A 90 29.64 -16.98 6.20
CA ALA A 90 29.97 -16.97 7.62
C ALA A 90 28.73 -17.04 8.52
N LEU A 91 27.63 -16.39 8.12
CA LEU A 91 26.34 -16.44 8.82
C LEU A 91 25.56 -17.75 8.57
N GLY A 92 26.12 -18.68 7.77
CA GLY A 92 25.47 -19.95 7.42
C GLY A 92 24.28 -19.82 6.48
N HIS A 93 24.08 -18.65 5.86
CA HIS A 93 22.98 -18.43 4.92
C HIS A 93 23.20 -19.18 3.59
N MET A 94 24.45 -19.55 3.28
CA MET A 94 24.80 -20.53 2.27
C MET A 94 25.84 -21.52 2.79
N SER A 95 26.03 -22.63 2.09
CA SER A 95 27.08 -23.60 2.37
C SER A 95 27.71 -24.10 1.08
N GLU A 96 29.01 -24.40 1.10
CA GLU A 96 29.69 -25.03 -0.03
C GLU A 96 29.15 -26.44 -0.22
N ASN A 97 28.75 -26.77 -1.45
CA ASN A 97 28.28 -28.11 -1.78
C ASN A 97 29.49 -29.03 -1.99
N LYS A 98 29.91 -29.72 -0.93
CA LYS A 98 31.08 -30.61 -0.95
C LYS A 98 30.78 -32.01 -1.52
N GLN A 99 29.50 -32.35 -1.71
CA GLN A 99 29.12 -33.62 -2.31
C GLN A 99 29.08 -33.47 -3.83
N ILE A 100 29.80 -34.36 -4.54
CA ILE A 100 29.60 -34.57 -5.97
C ILE A 100 28.15 -35.04 -6.11
N MET A 101 27.33 -34.23 -6.77
CA MET A 101 25.89 -34.45 -6.88
C MET A 101 25.63 -35.86 -7.40
N SER A 102 24.75 -36.61 -6.74
CA SER A 102 24.15 -37.75 -7.39
C SER A 102 23.31 -37.23 -8.56
N ASP A 103 23.44 -37.82 -9.74
CA ASP A 103 22.66 -37.52 -10.96
C ASP A 103 21.14 -37.70 -10.79
N LYS A 104 20.65 -37.99 -9.57
CA LYS A 104 19.25 -38.29 -9.27
C LYS A 104 18.40 -37.06 -8.92
N ASN A 105 18.99 -35.93 -8.52
CA ASN A 105 18.24 -34.74 -8.12
C ASN A 105 18.31 -33.63 -9.18
N ILE A 106 17.18 -32.94 -9.45
CA ILE A 106 17.12 -31.82 -10.39
C ILE A 106 17.63 -30.55 -9.74
N ASN A 107 18.78 -30.05 -10.18
CA ASN A 107 19.41 -28.89 -9.57
C ASN A 107 19.10 -27.61 -10.35
N TYR A 108 18.92 -26.52 -9.61
CA TYR A 108 18.68 -25.21 -10.21
C TYR A 108 19.73 -24.21 -9.75
N TYR A 109 20.48 -23.67 -10.71
CA TYR A 109 21.55 -22.71 -10.51
C TYR A 109 21.03 -21.29 -10.77
N LEU A 110 20.84 -20.54 -9.69
CA LEU A 110 20.44 -19.14 -9.69
C LEU A 110 21.60 -18.27 -10.18
N PRO A 111 21.47 -17.56 -11.32
CA PRO A 111 22.37 -16.47 -11.64
C PRO A 111 22.25 -15.37 -10.60
N HIS A 112 23.32 -14.60 -10.39
CA HIS A 112 23.30 -13.53 -9.41
C HIS A 112 24.03 -12.29 -9.87
N HIS A 113 23.62 -11.13 -9.35
CA HIS A 113 24.22 -9.84 -9.65
C HIS A 113 24.13 -8.87 -8.47
N GLY A 114 25.01 -7.88 -8.44
CA GLY A 114 25.05 -6.87 -7.39
C GLY A 114 24.20 -5.65 -7.74
N VAL A 115 23.36 -5.22 -6.81
CA VAL A 115 22.61 -3.97 -6.86
C VAL A 115 23.19 -3.04 -5.80
N ILE A 116 23.66 -1.87 -6.23
CA ILE A 116 24.19 -0.84 -5.35
C ILE A 116 23.02 0.02 -4.87
N ARG A 117 22.91 0.20 -3.55
CA ARG A 117 22.00 1.16 -2.92
C ARG A 117 22.83 2.15 -2.13
N GLU A 118 23.21 3.25 -2.77
CA GLU A 118 24.07 4.29 -2.17
C GLU A 118 23.44 4.93 -0.93
N SER A 119 22.10 4.95 -0.87
CA SER A 119 21.30 5.46 0.25
C SER A 119 21.14 4.48 1.43
N SER A 120 21.66 3.25 1.34
CA SER A 120 21.54 2.29 2.43
C SER A 120 22.60 2.56 3.51
N THR A 121 22.15 2.79 4.74
CA THR A 121 23.02 2.98 5.91
C THR A 121 23.84 1.74 6.26
N THR A 122 23.36 0.53 5.96
CA THR A 122 23.99 -0.73 6.41
C THR A 122 24.75 -1.47 5.32
N THR A 123 24.18 -1.64 4.12
CA THR A 123 24.80 -2.41 3.04
C THR A 123 24.66 -1.70 1.70
N LYS A 124 25.75 -1.04 1.28
CA LYS A 124 25.81 -0.34 -0.01
C LYS A 124 25.64 -1.27 -1.21
N LEU A 125 25.94 -2.56 -1.07
CA LEU A 125 25.73 -3.58 -2.10
C LEU A 125 24.84 -4.72 -1.58
N ARG A 126 23.84 -5.12 -2.36
CA ARG A 126 23.04 -6.33 -2.15
C ARG A 126 23.17 -7.26 -3.35
N VAL A 127 23.44 -8.54 -3.14
CA VAL A 127 23.46 -9.54 -4.21
C VAL A 127 22.06 -10.10 -4.41
N VAL A 128 21.52 -9.96 -5.61
CA VAL A 128 20.21 -10.51 -5.99
C VAL A 128 20.41 -11.84 -6.69
N PHE A 129 19.66 -12.85 -6.26
CA PHE A 129 19.61 -14.18 -6.88
C PHE A 129 18.39 -14.25 -7.82
N ASP A 130 18.64 -14.53 -9.09
CA ASP A 130 17.64 -14.46 -10.16
C ASP A 130 16.92 -15.80 -10.34
N ALA A 131 15.84 -15.98 -9.58
CA ALA A 131 14.94 -17.13 -9.73
C ALA A 131 14.01 -17.04 -10.96
N SER A 132 14.10 -15.96 -11.74
CA SER A 132 13.32 -15.78 -12.99
C SER A 132 14.11 -16.20 -14.23
N ALA A 133 15.40 -16.50 -14.10
CA ALA A 133 16.23 -16.98 -15.19
C ALA A 133 15.67 -18.30 -15.77
N VAL A 134 15.32 -18.32 -17.05
CA VAL A 134 14.76 -19.54 -17.66
C VAL A 134 15.83 -20.63 -17.85
N THR A 135 15.41 -21.88 -17.66
CA THR A 135 16.20 -23.08 -17.97
C THR A 135 16.09 -23.43 -19.45
N THR A 136 16.76 -24.51 -19.89
CA THR A 136 16.65 -25.03 -21.26
C THR A 136 15.23 -25.43 -21.68
N THR A 137 14.32 -25.70 -20.74
CA THR A 137 12.90 -25.99 -21.02
C THR A 137 12.03 -24.72 -21.15
N GLY A 138 12.62 -23.53 -20.93
CA GLY A 138 11.90 -22.26 -20.94
C GLY A 138 11.15 -21.95 -19.63
N LYS A 139 11.23 -22.83 -18.62
CA LYS A 139 10.66 -22.61 -17.28
C LYS A 139 11.73 -22.10 -16.31
N SER A 140 11.36 -21.21 -15.40
CA SER A 140 12.21 -20.75 -14.29
C SER A 140 11.75 -21.31 -12.94
N TYR A 141 12.58 -21.17 -11.91
CA TYR A 141 12.22 -21.57 -10.56
C TYR A 141 10.99 -20.80 -10.04
N ASN A 142 10.88 -19.51 -10.37
CA ASN A 142 9.70 -18.71 -10.06
C ASN A 142 8.42 -19.17 -10.78
N ASN A 143 8.53 -19.80 -11.96
CA ASN A 143 7.36 -20.32 -12.66
C ASN A 143 6.73 -21.52 -11.98
N ILE A 144 7.50 -22.32 -11.24
CA ILE A 144 7.00 -23.52 -10.58
C ILE A 144 6.60 -23.28 -9.13
N GLN A 145 6.80 -22.08 -8.59
CA GLN A 145 6.37 -21.70 -7.25
C GLN A 145 4.93 -21.22 -7.22
N MET A 146 4.26 -21.46 -6.08
CA MET A 146 2.98 -20.84 -5.77
C MET A 146 3.19 -19.41 -5.25
N VAL A 147 2.23 -18.53 -5.56
CA VAL A 147 2.14 -17.21 -4.94
C VAL A 147 1.08 -17.25 -3.85
N GLY A 148 1.51 -17.07 -2.60
CA GLY A 148 0.60 -17.01 -1.46
C GLY A 148 -0.14 -15.68 -1.35
N PRO A 149 -1.19 -15.62 -0.52
CA PRO A 149 -1.99 -14.41 -0.36
C PRO A 149 -1.23 -13.29 0.38
N ILE A 150 -1.74 -12.07 0.27
CA ILE A 150 -1.24 -10.95 1.08
C ILE A 150 -1.77 -11.13 2.51
N VAL A 151 -0.86 -11.37 3.47
CA VAL A 151 -1.20 -11.64 4.87
C VAL A 151 -1.10 -10.37 5.75
N GLN A 152 -0.24 -9.43 5.38
CA GLN A 152 -0.03 -8.19 6.12
C GLN A 152 -1.09 -7.14 5.77
N ASP A 153 -1.36 -6.26 6.73
CA ASP A 153 -2.08 -5.02 6.48
C ASP A 153 -1.31 -4.18 5.45
N ASP A 154 -2.04 -3.49 4.58
CA ASP A 154 -1.43 -2.58 3.62
C ASP A 154 -0.82 -1.35 4.31
N LEU A 155 0.12 -0.70 3.62
CA LEU A 155 0.85 0.44 4.15
C LEU A 155 -0.06 1.61 4.58
N LEU A 156 -1.18 1.84 3.89
CA LEU A 156 -2.11 2.90 4.31
C LEU A 156 -2.66 2.58 5.71
N SER A 157 -3.08 1.34 5.96
CA SER A 157 -3.57 0.90 7.28
C SER A 157 -2.54 1.12 8.39
N ILE A 158 -1.28 0.74 8.13
CA ILE A 158 -0.17 0.89 9.08
C ILE A 158 0.11 2.37 9.36
N LEU A 159 0.17 3.21 8.33
CA LEU A 159 0.41 4.64 8.50
C LEU A 159 -0.75 5.35 9.20
N LEU A 160 -1.99 4.91 8.99
CA LEU A 160 -3.15 5.43 9.72
C LEU A 160 -3.02 5.16 11.22
N ARG A 161 -2.68 3.93 11.62
CA ARG A 161 -2.38 3.60 13.03
C ARG A 161 -1.20 4.41 13.55
N PHE A 162 -0.11 4.47 12.77
CA PHE A 162 1.07 5.24 13.14
C PHE A 162 0.73 6.70 13.45
N ARG A 163 -0.25 7.32 12.77
CA ARG A 163 -0.70 8.70 13.02
C ARG A 163 -1.64 8.87 14.22
N GLN A 164 -2.28 7.81 14.70
CA GLN A 164 -3.24 7.92 15.82
C GLN A 164 -2.55 8.02 17.20
N HIS A 165 -1.36 7.42 17.34
CA HIS A 165 -0.67 7.25 18.62
C HIS A 165 0.06 8.54 19.03
N LYS A 166 0.06 8.86 20.33
CA LYS A 166 0.83 10.00 20.84
C LYS A 166 2.33 9.73 20.79
N TYR A 167 2.74 8.56 21.25
CA TYR A 167 4.13 8.10 21.25
C TYR A 167 4.29 6.93 20.30
N VAL A 168 5.33 6.97 19.48
CA VAL A 168 5.55 5.95 18.44
C VAL A 168 6.96 5.39 18.49
N ILE A 169 7.10 4.17 18.00
CA ILE A 169 8.37 3.48 17.81
C ILE A 169 8.43 2.92 16.40
N SER A 170 9.62 2.96 15.81
CA SER A 170 9.93 2.27 14.56
C SER A 170 11.16 1.38 14.72
N GLY A 171 11.24 0.33 13.92
CA GLY A 171 12.40 -0.56 13.86
C GLY A 171 12.46 -1.35 12.55
N ASP A 172 13.56 -2.04 12.33
CA ASP A 172 13.84 -2.88 11.15
C ASP A 172 14.19 -4.30 11.61
N ILE A 173 13.61 -5.32 10.96
CA ILE A 173 14.05 -6.71 11.14
C ILE A 173 15.35 -6.91 10.37
N GLU A 174 16.43 -7.20 11.09
CA GLU A 174 17.70 -7.51 10.46
C GLU A 174 17.60 -8.71 9.51
N LYS A 175 17.81 -8.46 8.21
CA LYS A 175 17.93 -9.49 7.18
C LYS A 175 16.74 -10.46 7.24
N MET A 176 15.51 -9.97 7.38
CA MET A 176 14.28 -10.74 7.60
C MET A 176 14.22 -12.10 6.88
N TYR A 177 14.38 -12.13 5.55
CA TYR A 177 14.32 -13.37 4.77
C TYR A 177 15.38 -14.40 5.20
N ARG A 178 16.57 -13.95 5.58
CA ARG A 178 17.70 -14.80 5.96
C ARG A 178 17.57 -15.38 7.36
N ALA A 179 16.62 -14.90 8.17
CA ALA A 179 16.28 -15.53 9.45
C ALA A 179 15.51 -16.85 9.26
N ILE A 180 14.92 -17.07 8.08
CA ILE A 180 14.07 -18.22 7.76
C ILE A 180 14.87 -19.22 6.92
N LEU A 181 14.91 -20.47 7.38
CA LEU A 181 15.60 -21.57 6.71
C LEU A 181 14.67 -22.24 5.69
N VAL A 182 15.25 -22.75 4.60
CA VAL A 182 14.57 -23.64 3.67
C VAL A 182 14.86 -25.09 4.04
N THR A 183 13.87 -25.97 3.91
CA THR A 183 14.00 -27.40 4.17
C THR A 183 15.14 -28.01 3.36
N PRO A 184 16.02 -28.85 3.96
CA PRO A 184 17.16 -29.45 3.26
C PRO A 184 16.79 -30.17 1.96
N SER A 185 15.61 -30.78 1.91
CA SER A 185 15.08 -31.50 0.75
C SER A 185 14.93 -30.62 -0.50
N GLN A 186 14.71 -29.31 -0.37
CA GLN A 186 14.50 -28.40 -1.51
C GLN A 186 15.69 -27.48 -1.81
N ARG A 187 16.74 -27.47 -0.97
CA ARG A 187 17.88 -26.54 -1.16
C ARG A 187 18.64 -26.76 -2.47
N HIS A 188 18.56 -27.96 -3.04
CA HIS A 188 19.13 -28.29 -4.35
C HIS A 188 18.54 -27.45 -5.51
N LEU A 189 17.37 -26.82 -5.30
CA LEU A 189 16.74 -25.87 -6.22
C LEU A 189 17.21 -24.42 -6.03
N GLN A 190 18.13 -24.18 -5.08
CA GLN A 190 18.69 -22.85 -4.79
C GLN A 190 20.21 -22.91 -4.75
N GLN A 191 20.83 -23.31 -5.86
CA GLN A 191 22.29 -23.35 -5.99
C GLN A 191 22.82 -22.10 -6.68
N ILE A 192 24.08 -21.75 -6.43
CA ILE A 192 24.79 -20.68 -7.11
C ILE A 192 26.20 -21.15 -7.47
N LEU A 193 26.76 -20.53 -8.50
CA LEU A 193 28.14 -20.75 -8.92
C LEU A 193 28.98 -19.57 -8.48
N PHE A 194 30.04 -19.80 -7.70
CA PHE A 194 30.91 -18.73 -7.22
C PHE A 194 32.33 -19.20 -6.95
N ARG A 195 33.28 -18.25 -6.97
CA ARG A 195 34.66 -18.44 -6.53
C ARG A 195 35.21 -17.11 -6.02
N PHE A 196 36.01 -17.15 -4.97
CA PHE A 196 36.60 -15.95 -4.37
C PHE A 196 37.77 -15.42 -5.21
N ASN A 197 38.46 -16.31 -5.91
CA ASN A 197 39.54 -15.97 -6.83
C ASN A 197 39.28 -16.54 -8.23
N SER A 198 39.56 -15.75 -9.27
CA SER A 198 39.39 -16.15 -10.68
C SER A 198 40.35 -17.26 -11.12
N THR A 199 41.41 -17.53 -10.35
CA THR A 199 42.33 -18.65 -10.61
C THR A 199 41.82 -19.96 -10.01
N GLU A 200 40.87 -19.91 -9.08
CA GLU A 200 40.29 -21.10 -8.45
C GLU A 200 39.23 -21.76 -9.34
N PRO A 201 38.99 -23.07 -9.18
CA PRO A 201 37.85 -23.71 -9.81
C PRO A 201 36.54 -23.07 -9.33
N ILE A 202 35.57 -22.97 -10.24
CA ILE A 202 34.21 -22.52 -9.88
C ILE A 202 33.60 -23.57 -8.95
N LYS A 203 33.12 -23.11 -7.79
CA LYS A 203 32.47 -23.95 -6.78
C LYS A 203 30.97 -23.74 -6.81
N THR A 204 30.24 -24.76 -6.35
CA THR A 204 28.79 -24.70 -6.15
C THR A 204 28.51 -24.41 -4.69
N TYR A 205 27.69 -23.40 -4.43
CA TYR A 205 27.15 -23.12 -3.10
C TYR A 205 25.64 -23.30 -3.11
N THR A 206 25.12 -23.75 -1.97
CA THR A 206 23.69 -23.98 -1.76
C THR A 206 23.16 -22.93 -0.79
N LEU A 207 22.10 -22.23 -1.16
CA LEU A 207 21.45 -21.25 -0.30
C LEU A 207 20.54 -21.97 0.71
N ASN A 208 20.74 -21.69 2.00
CA ASN A 208 20.06 -22.38 3.10
C ASN A 208 18.80 -21.65 3.59
N THR A 209 18.62 -20.40 3.18
CA THR A 209 17.61 -19.49 3.71
C THR A 209 16.65 -19.04 2.61
N VAL A 210 15.51 -18.49 3.00
CA VAL A 210 14.61 -17.82 2.05
C VAL A 210 15.36 -16.64 1.45
N THR A 211 15.31 -16.52 0.13
CA THR A 211 16.02 -15.49 -0.62
C THR A 211 15.04 -14.56 -1.32
N TYR A 212 15.30 -13.25 -1.22
CA TYR A 212 14.54 -12.28 -2.00
C TYR A 212 14.80 -12.50 -3.50
N GLY A 213 13.76 -12.33 -4.31
CA GLY A 213 13.78 -12.65 -5.75
C GLY A 213 13.00 -13.91 -6.11
N THR A 214 12.63 -14.73 -5.12
CA THR A 214 11.69 -15.85 -5.33
C THR A 214 10.23 -15.41 -5.16
N SER A 215 9.32 -15.99 -5.94
CA SER A 215 7.88 -15.63 -5.96
C SER A 215 7.20 -15.82 -4.59
N SER A 216 7.57 -16.88 -3.87
CA SER A 216 6.96 -17.25 -2.59
C SER A 216 7.57 -16.55 -1.37
N ALA A 217 8.77 -15.97 -1.49
CA ALA A 217 9.50 -15.39 -0.35
C ALA A 217 8.71 -14.34 0.46
N PRO A 218 8.01 -13.36 -0.15
CA PRO A 218 7.24 -12.38 0.61
C PRO A 218 6.15 -13.03 1.48
N TYR A 219 5.40 -13.98 0.92
CA TYR A 219 4.39 -14.72 1.66
C TYR A 219 5.01 -15.52 2.80
N LEU A 220 6.06 -16.32 2.53
CA LEU A 220 6.71 -17.14 3.56
C LEU A 220 7.22 -16.29 4.72
N ALA A 221 7.88 -15.16 4.42
CA ALA A 221 8.44 -14.30 5.45
C ALA A 221 7.38 -13.65 6.34
N THR A 222 6.34 -13.11 5.71
CA THR A 222 5.25 -12.45 6.43
C THR A 222 4.37 -13.44 7.19
N LYS A 223 4.12 -14.63 6.62
CA LYS A 223 3.37 -15.68 7.30
C LYS A 223 4.10 -16.21 8.54
N CYS A 224 5.43 -16.35 8.49
CA CYS A 224 6.22 -16.69 9.68
C CYS A 224 6.05 -15.67 10.81
N LEU A 225 5.97 -14.36 10.52
CA LEU A 225 5.67 -13.33 11.52
C LEU A 225 4.27 -13.51 12.12
N VAL A 226 3.27 -13.75 11.28
CA VAL A 226 1.89 -13.95 11.71
C VAL A 226 1.77 -15.21 12.59
N THR A 227 2.39 -16.31 12.19
CA THR A 227 2.46 -17.54 12.98
C THR A 227 3.19 -17.33 14.30
N LEU A 228 4.26 -16.53 14.31
CA LEU A 228 4.95 -16.17 15.56
C LEU A 228 4.04 -15.37 16.49
N ALA A 229 3.30 -14.40 15.96
CA ALA A 229 2.35 -13.62 16.74
C ALA A 229 1.23 -14.48 17.34
N ASP A 230 0.80 -15.53 16.64
CA ASP A 230 -0.23 -16.45 17.13
C ASP A 230 0.22 -17.30 18.31
N THR A 231 1.52 -17.43 18.55
CA THR A 231 2.07 -18.07 19.77
C THR A 231 2.04 -17.17 21.01
N CYS A 232 1.77 -15.87 20.83
CA CYS A 232 1.73 -14.91 21.91
C CYS A 232 0.36 -14.90 22.61
N THR A 233 0.38 -14.90 23.94
CA THR A 233 -0.84 -14.80 24.77
C THR A 233 -1.28 -13.36 25.01
N ASP A 234 -0.33 -12.41 24.98
CA ASP A 234 -0.61 -10.99 25.13
C ASP A 234 -1.25 -10.45 23.84
N ILE A 235 -2.49 -9.97 23.97
CA ILE A 235 -3.29 -9.49 22.85
C ILE A 235 -2.72 -8.22 22.20
N GLU A 236 -2.10 -7.34 22.98
CA GLU A 236 -1.54 -6.09 22.47
C GLU A 236 -0.29 -6.37 21.63
N VAL A 237 0.62 -7.19 22.18
CA VAL A 237 1.83 -7.64 21.49
C VAL A 237 1.48 -8.46 20.25
N LYS A 238 0.52 -9.38 20.37
CA LYS A 238 0.03 -10.19 19.24
C LYS A 238 -0.50 -9.30 18.11
N ASN A 239 -1.35 -8.33 18.43
CA ASN A 239 -1.94 -7.44 17.42
C ASN A 239 -0.86 -6.56 16.79
N SER A 240 0.10 -6.07 17.57
CA SER A 240 1.21 -5.28 17.06
C SER A 240 2.07 -6.08 16.06
N ILE A 241 2.48 -7.32 16.39
CA ILE A 241 3.26 -8.15 15.46
C ILE A 241 2.45 -8.52 14.20
N ARG A 242 1.14 -8.74 14.32
CA ARG A 242 0.29 -9.07 13.17
C ARG A 242 0.04 -7.90 12.24
N ARG A 243 -0.10 -6.69 12.77
CA ARG A 243 -0.64 -5.54 12.03
C ARG A 243 0.38 -4.44 11.77
N ASP A 244 1.41 -4.28 12.58
CA ASP A 244 2.28 -3.10 12.54
C ASP A 244 3.59 -3.32 11.77
N PHE A 245 3.76 -4.48 11.15
CA PHE A 245 4.86 -4.76 10.24
C PHE A 245 4.48 -4.54 8.78
N TYR A 246 5.25 -3.70 8.09
CA TYR A 246 5.27 -3.61 6.63
C TYR A 246 6.55 -4.28 6.12
N VAL A 247 6.45 -5.54 5.71
CA VAL A 247 7.63 -6.37 5.38
C VAL A 247 8.61 -6.41 6.56
N ASP A 248 9.78 -5.81 6.44
CA ASP A 248 10.85 -5.73 7.44
C ASP A 248 10.73 -4.51 8.37
N ASP A 249 9.95 -3.50 7.98
CA ASP A 249 9.75 -2.27 8.77
C ASP A 249 8.65 -2.48 9.81
N TYR A 250 8.93 -2.11 11.06
CA TYR A 250 8.00 -2.11 12.18
C TYR A 250 7.60 -0.67 12.52
N LEU A 251 6.30 -0.38 12.60
CA LEU A 251 5.75 0.95 12.90
C LEU A 251 4.58 0.83 13.88
N SER A 252 4.84 1.07 15.16
CA SER A 252 3.82 0.93 16.21
C SER A 252 3.85 2.10 17.20
N GLY A 253 2.96 2.07 18.20
CA GLY A 253 2.89 3.13 19.20
C GLY A 253 1.78 2.97 20.21
N GLY A 254 1.63 3.98 21.05
CA GLY A 254 0.66 4.03 22.15
C GLY A 254 0.45 5.44 22.68
N ASP A 255 -0.35 5.56 23.72
CA ASP A 255 -0.71 6.85 24.32
C ASP A 255 0.13 7.20 25.57
N SER A 256 0.92 6.26 26.09
CA SER A 256 1.79 6.47 27.25
C SER A 256 3.23 6.02 26.99
N VAL A 257 4.20 6.69 27.61
CA VAL A 257 5.62 6.34 27.51
C VAL A 257 5.88 4.93 28.07
N ALA A 258 5.27 4.60 29.21
CA ALA A 258 5.46 3.31 29.87
C ALA A 258 4.94 2.14 29.02
N SER A 259 3.72 2.25 28.49
CA SER A 259 3.12 1.18 27.67
C SER A 259 3.90 0.95 26.38
N VAL A 260 4.42 2.00 25.75
CA VAL A 260 5.23 1.86 24.52
C VAL A 260 6.58 1.20 24.81
N ILE A 261 7.23 1.50 25.94
CA ILE A 261 8.47 0.83 26.35
C ILE A 261 8.21 -0.66 26.62
N GLU A 262 7.11 -0.99 27.30
CA GLU A 262 6.72 -2.37 27.57
C GLU A 262 6.40 -3.15 26.29
N LEU A 263 5.63 -2.54 25.38
CA LEU A 263 5.33 -3.09 24.07
C LEU A 263 6.61 -3.40 23.28
N ALA A 264 7.55 -2.44 23.21
CA ALA A 264 8.82 -2.64 22.52
C ALA A 264 9.63 -3.81 23.10
N LYS A 265 9.71 -3.92 24.44
CA LYS A 265 10.42 -5.00 25.12
C LYS A 265 9.76 -6.36 24.86
N ASN A 266 8.43 -6.44 24.97
CA ASN A 266 7.70 -7.69 24.79
C ASN A 266 7.73 -8.15 23.33
N VAL A 267 7.56 -7.25 22.37
CA VAL A 267 7.73 -7.54 20.94
C VAL A 267 9.14 -8.06 20.66
N THR A 268 10.18 -7.37 21.14
CA THR A 268 11.58 -7.80 20.96
C THR A 268 11.80 -9.21 21.51
N LYS A 269 11.32 -9.49 22.74
CA LYS A 269 11.43 -10.81 23.36
C LYS A 269 10.80 -11.92 22.52
N ILE A 270 9.59 -11.70 21.98
CA ILE A 270 8.91 -12.69 21.14
C ILE A 270 9.66 -12.89 19.81
N MET A 271 10.07 -11.80 19.18
CA MET A 271 10.80 -11.80 17.90
C MET A 271 12.16 -12.50 18.00
N ASP A 272 12.87 -12.31 19.12
CA ASP A 272 14.15 -12.96 19.41
C ASP A 272 14.03 -14.49 19.50
N THR A 273 12.87 -15.02 19.94
CA THR A 273 12.66 -16.47 19.96
C THR A 273 12.77 -17.06 18.56
N ALA A 274 12.33 -16.33 17.53
CA ALA A 274 12.40 -16.76 16.13
C ALA A 274 13.66 -16.27 15.39
N LYS A 275 14.59 -15.63 16.11
CA LYS A 275 15.78 -14.97 15.55
C LYS A 275 15.46 -13.83 14.58
N PHE A 276 14.29 -13.19 14.72
CA PHE A 276 13.98 -11.94 14.04
C PHE A 276 14.51 -10.76 14.86
N ASN A 277 15.81 -10.50 14.75
CA ASN A 277 16.47 -9.43 15.50
C ASN A 277 15.98 -8.05 15.06
N LEU A 278 15.36 -7.30 15.98
CA LEU A 278 14.90 -5.93 15.73
C LEU A 278 16.01 -4.90 16.02
N ARG A 279 16.19 -3.97 15.09
CA ARG A 279 17.23 -2.95 15.18
C ARG A 279 16.80 -1.60 14.63
N LYS A 280 17.71 -0.61 14.73
CA LYS A 280 17.50 0.75 14.23
C LYS A 280 16.28 1.42 14.84
N TRP A 281 16.10 1.21 16.14
CA TRP A 281 15.00 1.80 16.87
C TRP A 281 15.01 3.33 16.71
N GLN A 282 13.83 3.90 16.48
CA GLN A 282 13.59 5.34 16.55
C GLN A 282 12.27 5.60 17.28
N SER A 283 12.12 6.78 17.88
CA SER A 283 10.91 7.20 18.58
C SER A 283 10.80 8.72 18.58
N ASN A 284 9.58 9.26 18.64
CA ASN A 284 9.36 10.69 18.88
C ASN A 284 9.65 11.13 20.33
N ASN A 285 9.99 10.19 21.22
CA ASN A 285 10.34 10.48 22.60
C ASN A 285 11.72 9.90 22.95
N THR A 286 12.60 10.75 23.47
CA THR A 286 13.98 10.38 23.81
C THR A 286 14.06 9.40 24.97
N THR A 287 13.15 9.48 25.96
CA THR A 287 13.08 8.53 27.08
C THR A 287 12.73 7.14 26.59
N ILE A 288 11.79 7.01 25.65
CA ILE A 288 11.45 5.72 25.04
C ILE A 288 12.66 5.15 24.32
N LEU A 289 13.28 5.95 23.43
CA LEU A 289 14.43 5.52 22.66
C LEU A 289 15.57 5.03 23.55
N HIS A 290 15.96 5.84 24.54
CA HIS A 290 17.03 5.50 25.47
C HIS A 290 16.74 4.21 26.26
N SER A 291 15.49 4.02 26.70
CA SER A 291 15.08 2.83 27.45
C SER A 291 15.13 1.55 26.62
N ILE A 292 14.90 1.65 25.30
CA ILE A 292 14.97 0.51 24.39
C ILE A 292 16.42 0.22 24.01
N THR A 293 17.22 1.25 23.71
CA THR A 293 18.59 1.09 23.23
C THR A 293 19.60 0.80 24.33
N GLN A 294 19.33 1.11 25.61
CA GLN A 294 20.25 0.81 26.72
C GLN A 294 20.65 -0.67 26.80
N ASN A 295 19.79 -1.58 26.35
CA ASN A 295 20.02 -3.02 26.36
C ASN A 295 20.64 -3.56 25.06
N THR A 296 20.88 -2.70 24.07
CA THR A 296 21.35 -3.11 22.74
C THR A 296 22.57 -2.26 22.36
N ASN A 297 23.68 -2.89 21.97
CA ASN A 297 24.87 -2.23 21.41
C ASN A 297 24.60 -1.62 20.01
N GLN A 298 23.45 -0.98 19.81
CA GLN A 298 23.04 -0.39 18.55
C GLN A 298 23.53 1.07 18.49
N GLN A 299 24.29 1.38 17.45
CA GLN A 299 24.70 2.74 17.12
C GLN A 299 23.45 3.62 16.94
N GLN A 300 23.51 4.86 17.45
CA GLN A 300 22.43 5.84 17.30
C GLN A 300 22.01 5.95 15.83
N SER A 301 20.77 5.58 15.54
CA SER A 301 20.14 5.67 14.23
C SER A 301 20.08 7.13 13.75
N GLU A 302 20.06 7.34 12.43
CA GLU A 302 19.72 8.65 11.83
C GLU A 302 18.37 9.16 12.38
N LYS A 303 18.24 10.48 12.57
CA LYS A 303 17.08 11.12 13.21
C LYS A 303 15.84 11.23 12.31
N THR A 304 15.92 10.75 11.09
CA THR A 304 14.83 10.81 10.11
C THR A 304 14.62 9.41 9.56
N LEU A 305 13.36 8.95 9.59
CA LEU A 305 12.96 7.68 8.98
C LEU A 305 12.47 7.93 7.57
N ASP A 306 13.03 7.22 6.60
CA ASP A 306 12.51 7.17 5.23
C ASP A 306 11.48 6.02 5.15
N LEU A 307 10.19 6.36 5.09
CA LEU A 307 9.11 5.37 5.00
C LEU A 307 9.01 4.74 3.59
N ASN A 308 9.96 5.07 2.70
CA ASN A 308 10.03 4.57 1.33
C ASN A 308 11.21 3.62 1.06
N ASP A 309 11.98 3.20 2.06
CA ASP A 309 13.27 2.51 1.86
C ASP A 309 13.21 1.21 1.03
N SER A 310 12.01 0.66 0.84
CA SER A 310 11.69 -0.49 -0.02
C SER A 310 11.62 -0.19 -1.54
N LEU A 311 11.56 1.09 -1.97
CA LEU A 311 11.39 1.49 -3.37
C LEU A 311 12.72 1.78 -4.09
N PRO A 312 13.02 1.12 -5.23
CA PRO A 312 14.15 1.51 -6.07
C PRO A 312 13.83 2.81 -6.84
N ASN A 313 14.75 3.77 -6.78
CA ASN A 313 14.73 5.15 -7.32
C ASN A 313 14.11 6.19 -6.36
N LYS A 314 14.96 6.76 -5.50
CA LYS A 314 14.62 7.82 -4.54
C LYS A 314 14.55 9.19 -5.20
N THR A 315 13.39 9.83 -5.08
CA THR A 315 13.25 11.28 -5.36
C THR A 315 12.06 11.95 -4.68
N LEU A 316 11.10 11.17 -4.16
CA LEU A 316 9.93 11.65 -3.42
C LEU A 316 9.48 10.56 -2.46
N GLY A 317 9.58 10.85 -1.16
CA GLY A 317 9.13 9.92 -0.14
C GLY A 317 8.62 10.58 1.12
N LEU A 318 7.73 9.85 1.78
CA LEU A 318 7.17 10.25 3.06
C LEU A 318 8.23 9.97 4.10
N ASN A 319 8.83 11.01 4.63
CA ASN A 319 9.82 10.92 5.69
C ASN A 319 9.17 11.31 7.01
N TRP A 320 9.62 10.73 8.11
CA TRP A 320 9.20 11.11 9.45
C TRP A 320 10.41 11.63 10.24
N ASP A 321 10.33 12.89 10.68
CA ASP A 321 11.29 13.47 11.61
C ASP A 321 10.84 13.20 13.05
N CYS A 322 11.62 12.40 13.76
CA CYS A 322 11.27 11.97 15.11
C CYS A 322 11.36 13.11 16.13
N ASN A 323 12.18 14.15 15.92
CA ASN A 323 12.35 15.21 16.92
C ASN A 323 11.18 16.19 16.92
N SER A 324 10.75 16.60 15.72
CA SER A 324 9.63 17.52 15.55
C SER A 324 8.28 16.81 15.42
N ASP A 325 8.29 15.47 15.31
CA ASP A 325 7.14 14.60 15.08
C ASP A 325 6.29 14.99 13.86
N ASN A 326 6.98 15.36 12.78
CA ASN A 326 6.37 15.78 11.52
C ASN A 326 6.67 14.79 10.40
N LEU A 327 5.68 14.61 9.54
CA LEU A 327 5.82 14.00 8.23
C LEU A 327 6.32 15.07 7.24
N LEU A 328 7.33 14.68 6.47
CA LEU A 328 8.05 15.50 5.50
C LEU A 328 8.01 14.83 4.13
N PHE A 329 8.11 15.64 3.08
CA PHE A 329 8.31 15.13 1.72
C PHE A 329 9.67 15.60 1.21
N SER A 330 10.48 14.68 0.69
CA SER A 330 11.77 15.02 0.09
C SER A 330 11.71 14.93 -1.42
N ILE A 331 11.65 16.08 -2.09
CA ILE A 331 11.49 16.25 -3.53
C ILE A 331 12.81 16.71 -4.12
N ASN A 332 13.48 15.82 -4.87
CA ASN A 332 14.76 16.10 -5.53
C ASN A 332 14.67 16.00 -7.06
N ILE A 333 13.88 16.85 -7.70
CA ILE A 333 13.64 16.71 -9.13
C ILE A 333 14.79 17.33 -9.95
N GLN A 334 15.60 16.48 -10.59
CA GLN A 334 16.59 16.92 -11.57
C GLN A 334 15.98 17.01 -12.98
N THR A 335 15.64 18.22 -13.41
CA THR A 335 15.08 18.51 -14.75
C THR A 335 16.15 18.94 -15.76
N ASN A 336 17.26 18.19 -15.88
CA ASN A 336 18.29 18.46 -16.90
C ASN A 336 18.07 17.73 -18.24
N ARG A 337 16.83 17.31 -18.54
CA ARG A 337 16.54 16.51 -19.74
C ARG A 337 16.10 17.38 -20.91
N LYS A 338 16.84 17.32 -22.03
CA LYS A 338 16.56 18.07 -23.27
C LYS A 338 15.24 17.67 -23.96
N LYS A 339 14.75 16.45 -23.76
CA LYS A 339 13.50 15.93 -24.37
C LYS A 339 12.55 15.47 -23.27
N ILE A 340 11.35 16.05 -23.23
CA ILE A 340 10.30 15.60 -22.31
C ILE A 340 9.35 14.68 -23.08
N SER A 341 9.40 13.39 -22.75
CA SER A 341 8.48 12.39 -23.29
C SER A 341 7.46 11.93 -22.26
N LYS A 342 6.41 11.26 -22.74
CA LYS A 342 5.41 10.60 -21.87
C LYS A 342 6.05 9.64 -20.86
N ARG A 343 7.10 8.91 -21.24
CA ARG A 343 7.86 8.05 -20.32
C ARG A 343 8.56 8.85 -19.22
N VAL A 344 9.15 10.00 -19.56
CA VAL A 344 9.81 10.89 -18.59
C VAL A 344 8.78 11.45 -17.60
N ILE A 345 7.65 11.95 -18.11
CA ILE A 345 6.57 12.49 -17.28
C ILE A 345 6.06 11.42 -16.31
N LEU A 346 5.70 10.22 -16.80
CA LEU A 346 5.24 9.14 -15.93
C LEU A 346 6.30 8.74 -14.90
N SER A 347 7.57 8.64 -15.30
CA SER A 347 8.65 8.30 -14.38
C SER A 347 8.77 9.31 -13.25
N LEU A 348 8.65 10.61 -13.54
CA LEU A 348 8.73 11.67 -12.52
C LEU A 348 7.48 11.71 -11.64
N ILE A 349 6.28 11.58 -12.21
CA ILE A 349 5.04 11.56 -11.45
C ILE A 349 4.98 10.34 -10.52
N SER A 350 5.42 9.18 -10.99
CA SER A 350 5.45 7.96 -10.20
C SER A 350 6.45 7.99 -9.04
N GLN A 351 7.37 8.97 -9.02
CA GLN A 351 8.23 9.19 -7.88
C GLN A 351 7.46 9.80 -6.71
N VAL A 352 6.36 10.53 -6.95
CA VAL A 352 5.53 11.12 -5.89
C VAL A 352 4.82 10.02 -5.10
N PHE A 353 5.46 9.58 -4.02
CA PHE A 353 4.91 8.57 -3.14
C PHE A 353 4.14 9.22 -1.97
N ASP A 354 2.82 9.10 -2.03
CA ASP A 354 1.91 9.65 -1.03
C ASP A 354 0.83 8.60 -0.67
N PRO A 355 1.17 7.62 0.19
CA PRO A 355 0.25 6.53 0.52
C PRO A 355 -1.01 7.01 1.25
N LEU A 356 -0.90 8.09 2.03
CA LEU A 356 -1.99 8.71 2.80
C LEU A 356 -2.84 9.68 1.95
N GLY A 357 -2.34 10.14 0.81
CA GLY A 357 -3.02 11.14 -0.03
C GLY A 357 -2.96 12.57 0.53
N LEU A 358 -1.96 12.92 1.35
CA LEU A 358 -1.84 14.26 1.93
C LEU A 358 -1.56 15.34 0.89
N LEU A 359 -0.89 14.97 -0.20
CA LEU A 359 -0.62 15.79 -1.38
C LEU A 359 -1.65 15.53 -2.49
N GLY A 360 -2.80 14.94 -2.16
CA GLY A 360 -3.90 14.64 -3.08
C GLY A 360 -4.22 15.79 -4.07
N PRO A 361 -4.41 17.04 -3.59
CA PRO A 361 -4.67 18.20 -4.43
C PRO A 361 -3.56 18.50 -5.45
N CYS A 362 -2.29 18.22 -5.14
CA CYS A 362 -1.20 18.42 -6.10
C CYS A 362 -1.07 17.24 -7.05
N THR A 363 -1.13 16.01 -6.52
CA THR A 363 -0.93 14.80 -7.31
C THR A 363 -1.99 14.60 -8.38
N VAL A 364 -3.22 15.05 -8.16
CA VAL A 364 -4.31 14.94 -9.15
C VAL A 364 -4.00 15.70 -10.45
N GLU A 365 -3.31 16.84 -10.40
CA GLU A 365 -2.91 17.59 -11.60
C GLU A 365 -2.01 16.74 -12.51
N ALA A 366 -1.08 16.02 -11.90
CA ALA A 366 -0.18 15.08 -12.58
C ALA A 366 -0.97 13.97 -13.29
N LYS A 367 -1.98 13.42 -12.62
CA LYS A 367 -2.82 12.35 -13.18
C LYS A 367 -3.66 12.83 -14.36
N ILE A 368 -4.23 14.03 -14.25
CA ILE A 368 -5.00 14.62 -15.34
C ILE A 368 -4.11 14.89 -16.54
N LEU A 369 -2.87 15.36 -16.32
CA LEU A 369 -1.89 15.54 -17.39
C LEU A 369 -1.56 14.22 -18.09
N MET A 370 -1.36 13.14 -17.31
CA MET A 370 -1.13 11.80 -17.86
C MET A 370 -2.31 11.28 -18.67
N GLN A 371 -3.55 11.51 -18.21
CA GLN A 371 -4.75 11.15 -18.95
C GLN A 371 -4.83 11.89 -20.28
N LYS A 372 -4.50 13.19 -20.30
CA LYS A 372 -4.45 13.99 -21.53
C LYS A 372 -3.47 13.41 -22.55
N LEU A 373 -2.25 13.05 -22.11
CA LEU A 373 -1.25 12.40 -22.98
C LEU A 373 -1.71 11.07 -23.58
N TRP A 374 -2.65 10.38 -22.94
CA TRP A 374 -3.26 9.16 -23.48
C TRP A 374 -4.33 9.46 -24.52
N LEU A 375 -5.16 10.47 -24.28
CA LEU A 375 -6.16 10.96 -25.23
C LEU A 375 -5.50 11.48 -26.52
N ASP A 376 -4.37 12.17 -26.39
CA ASP A 376 -3.60 12.72 -27.50
C ASP A 376 -2.81 11.62 -28.27
N LYS A 377 -2.93 10.34 -27.88
CA LYS A 377 -2.25 9.18 -28.49
C LYS A 377 -0.72 9.33 -28.64
N CYS A 378 -0.08 10.08 -27.75
CA CYS A 378 1.37 10.26 -27.74
C CYS A 378 2.08 8.92 -27.46
N ASN A 379 3.10 8.57 -28.27
CA ASN A 379 3.94 7.40 -27.98
C ASN A 379 4.84 7.65 -26.77
N TRP A 380 5.46 6.59 -26.25
CA TRP A 380 6.23 6.64 -25.01
C TRP A 380 7.45 7.56 -25.05
N ASP A 381 8.13 7.60 -26.19
CA ASP A 381 9.44 8.24 -26.36
C ASP A 381 9.38 9.46 -27.30
N ASP A 382 8.19 9.81 -27.79
CA ASP A 382 7.92 11.03 -28.56
C ASP A 382 7.98 12.26 -27.65
N GLU A 383 8.36 13.39 -28.25
CA GLU A 383 8.33 14.67 -27.55
C GLU A 383 6.88 15.14 -27.39
N VAL A 384 6.53 15.60 -26.20
CA VAL A 384 5.20 16.13 -25.92
C VAL A 384 5.04 17.51 -26.54
N SER A 385 3.79 17.93 -26.77
CA SER A 385 3.52 19.28 -27.27
C SER A 385 4.03 20.35 -26.30
N TYR A 386 4.39 21.52 -26.85
CA TYR A 386 4.90 22.66 -26.09
C TYR A 386 3.98 23.06 -24.93
N ASP A 387 2.65 23.04 -25.14
CA ASP A 387 1.66 23.33 -24.11
C ASP A 387 1.72 22.35 -22.92
N ILE A 388 1.92 21.07 -23.21
CA ILE A 388 2.04 20.03 -22.18
C ILE A 388 3.37 20.17 -21.46
N GLN A 389 4.44 20.48 -22.19
CA GLN A 389 5.76 20.71 -21.64
C GLN A 389 5.75 21.86 -20.63
N ILE A 390 5.14 23.00 -20.97
CA ILE A 390 5.01 24.15 -20.04
C ILE A 390 4.20 23.75 -18.80
N LYS A 391 3.04 23.11 -18.98
CA LYS A 391 2.19 22.68 -17.85
C LYS A 391 2.93 21.72 -16.93
N PHE A 392 3.68 20.78 -17.50
CA PHE A 392 4.48 19.82 -16.75
C PHE A 392 5.62 20.49 -15.97
N LEU A 393 6.38 21.38 -16.61
CA LEU A 393 7.48 22.10 -15.97
C LEU A 393 6.98 22.99 -14.82
N ASN A 394 5.87 23.71 -15.03
CA ASN A 394 5.24 24.52 -13.98
C ASN A 394 4.80 23.66 -12.79
N PHE A 395 4.20 22.50 -13.07
CA PHE A 395 3.80 21.54 -12.03
C PHE A 395 5.03 21.07 -11.23
N ILE A 396 6.05 20.54 -11.91
CA ILE A 396 7.28 20.01 -11.29
C ILE A 396 8.01 21.07 -10.46
N ASN A 397 8.16 22.29 -10.99
CA ASN A 397 8.83 23.37 -10.29
C ASN A 397 8.06 23.77 -9.02
N SER A 398 6.73 23.70 -9.05
CA SER A 398 5.92 23.96 -7.86
C SER A 398 6.13 22.93 -6.76
N LEU A 399 6.37 21.65 -7.11
CA LEU A 399 6.55 20.58 -6.12
C LEU A 399 7.75 20.83 -5.21
N VAL A 400 8.80 21.49 -5.67
CA VAL A 400 9.99 21.80 -4.86
C VAL A 400 9.62 22.55 -3.57
N ALA A 401 8.57 23.38 -3.61
CA ALA A 401 8.05 24.08 -2.43
C ALA A 401 7.58 23.13 -1.32
N LEU A 402 7.10 21.92 -1.65
CA LEU A 402 6.62 20.97 -0.64
C LEU A 402 7.76 20.40 0.23
N ASN A 403 9.04 20.62 -0.11
CA ASN A 403 10.16 20.31 0.78
C ASN A 403 10.11 21.07 2.11
N SER A 404 9.50 22.27 2.12
CA SER A 404 9.32 23.05 3.35
C SER A 404 8.06 22.67 4.13
N LEU A 405 7.17 21.86 3.56
CA LEU A 405 5.94 21.43 4.22
C LEU A 405 6.25 20.59 5.46
N ARG A 406 5.57 20.88 6.57
CA ARG A 406 5.64 20.16 7.84
C ARG A 406 4.24 19.75 8.23
N ILE A 407 3.98 18.44 8.26
CA ILE A 407 2.65 17.92 8.59
C ILE A 407 2.75 17.18 9.93
N PRO A 408 2.00 17.57 10.97
CA PRO A 408 1.98 16.82 12.23
C PRO A 408 1.59 15.36 11.98
N ARG A 409 2.45 14.43 12.43
CA ARG A 409 2.16 12.99 12.34
C ARG A 409 0.93 12.67 13.18
N TRP A 410 0.97 13.05 14.46
CA TRP A 410 -0.12 12.82 15.41
C TRP A 410 -1.36 13.63 15.03
N VAL A 411 -2.50 12.97 14.83
CA VAL A 411 -3.74 13.64 14.39
C VAL A 411 -4.70 14.01 15.51
N CYS A 412 -4.47 13.52 16.74
CA CYS A 412 -5.38 13.74 17.86
C CYS A 412 -4.89 14.87 18.79
N LEU A 413 -5.81 15.37 19.61
CA LEU A 413 -5.53 16.24 20.76
C LEU A 413 -5.22 15.37 22.00
N ASP A 414 -4.38 15.91 22.88
CA ASP A 414 -4.07 15.26 24.15
C ASP A 414 -5.30 15.17 25.07
N ALA A 415 -5.42 14.07 25.81
CA ALA A 415 -6.55 13.82 26.72
C ALA A 415 -7.94 13.99 26.07
N SER A 416 -8.08 13.63 24.79
CA SER A 416 -9.37 13.68 24.10
C SER A 416 -10.33 12.61 24.62
N VAL A 417 -11.57 13.02 24.89
CA VAL A 417 -12.67 12.15 25.34
C VAL A 417 -13.58 11.73 24.20
N THR A 418 -13.65 12.52 23.13
CA THR A 418 -14.43 12.18 21.94
C THR A 418 -13.58 12.25 20.68
N TYR A 419 -13.85 11.29 19.78
CA TYR A 419 -13.22 11.20 18.47
C TYR A 419 -14.31 11.05 17.41
N GLU A 420 -14.24 11.90 16.39
CA GLU A 420 -15.19 11.91 15.28
C GLU A 420 -14.43 11.87 13.95
N LEU A 421 -15.01 11.19 12.96
CA LEU A 421 -14.52 11.20 11.59
C LEU A 421 -15.42 12.07 10.72
N HIS A 422 -14.81 13.00 9.98
CA HIS A 422 -15.51 13.83 9.00
C HIS A 422 -14.96 13.55 7.62
N THR A 423 -15.79 12.94 6.77
CA THR A 423 -15.43 12.59 5.39
C THR A 423 -16.09 13.57 4.42
N PHE A 424 -15.28 14.33 3.71
CA PHE A 424 -15.75 15.26 2.67
C PHE A 424 -15.54 14.65 1.31
N THR A 425 -16.50 14.85 0.41
CA THR A 425 -16.49 14.29 -0.94
C THR A 425 -16.84 15.35 -1.96
N ASP A 426 -16.21 15.29 -3.12
CA ASP A 426 -16.47 16.20 -4.24
C ASP A 426 -16.11 15.56 -5.59
N ALA A 427 -16.68 16.10 -6.67
CA ALA A 427 -16.33 15.75 -8.02
C ALA A 427 -16.36 16.94 -8.98
N SER A 428 -15.39 16.95 -9.89
CA SER A 428 -15.34 17.80 -11.07
C SER A 428 -15.45 16.97 -12.34
N GLU A 429 -15.55 17.63 -13.50
CA GLU A 429 -15.50 16.97 -14.81
C GLU A 429 -14.18 16.20 -15.06
N ARG A 430 -13.11 16.57 -14.34
CA ARG A 430 -11.75 16.04 -14.57
C ARG A 430 -11.37 14.96 -13.56
N ALA A 431 -11.82 15.06 -12.31
CA ALA A 431 -11.49 14.12 -11.25
C ALA A 431 -12.52 14.19 -10.12
N TYR A 432 -12.55 13.17 -9.28
CA TYR A 432 -13.35 13.12 -8.07
C TYR A 432 -12.50 12.61 -6.91
N GLY A 433 -12.86 13.01 -5.69
CA GLY A 433 -12.03 12.74 -4.52
C GLY A 433 -12.77 12.82 -3.20
N SER A 434 -12.08 12.35 -2.17
CA SER A 434 -12.56 12.38 -0.80
C SER A 434 -11.42 12.59 0.18
N CYS A 435 -11.67 13.29 1.27
CA CYS A 435 -10.71 13.48 2.36
C CYS A 435 -11.39 13.23 3.71
N VAL A 436 -10.63 12.64 4.64
CA VAL A 436 -11.09 12.25 5.97
C VAL A 436 -10.30 13.04 7.01
N TYR A 437 -11.03 13.68 7.92
CA TYR A 437 -10.48 14.41 9.05
C TYR A 437 -10.82 13.70 10.35
N VAL A 438 -9.88 13.74 11.29
CA VAL A 438 -10.14 13.41 12.70
C VAL A 438 -10.45 14.71 13.41
N ARG A 439 -11.61 14.75 14.06
CA ARG A 439 -11.97 15.77 15.04
C ARG A 439 -11.89 15.15 16.42
N SER A 440 -11.12 15.76 17.32
CA SER A 440 -10.95 15.29 18.69
C SER A 440 -11.24 16.42 19.67
N VAL A 441 -11.99 16.12 20.72
CA VAL A 441 -12.39 17.09 21.76
C VAL A 441 -11.97 16.57 23.14
N ASP A 442 -11.37 17.44 23.95
CA ASP A 442 -11.03 17.14 25.34
C ASP A 442 -12.14 17.53 26.32
N GLU A 443 -11.94 17.22 27.60
CA GLU A 443 -12.90 17.54 28.68
C GLU A 443 -13.14 19.05 28.85
N GLN A 444 -12.18 19.88 28.42
CA GLN A 444 -12.27 21.34 28.50
C GLN A 444 -12.98 21.94 27.28
N GLY A 445 -13.42 21.11 26.33
CA GLY A 445 -14.09 21.54 25.10
C GLY A 445 -13.14 22.10 24.04
N ARG A 446 -11.82 21.93 24.19
CA ARG A 446 -10.84 22.30 23.16
C ARG A 446 -10.95 21.31 22.00
N VAL A 447 -11.00 21.84 20.78
CA VAL A 447 -11.21 21.07 19.56
C VAL A 447 -9.95 21.10 18.71
N CYS A 448 -9.55 19.93 18.22
CA CYS A 448 -8.52 19.80 17.19
C CYS A 448 -9.11 19.07 15.98
N VAL A 449 -8.85 19.58 14.79
CA VAL A 449 -9.26 18.97 13.53
C VAL A 449 -8.03 18.85 12.64
N ARG A 450 -7.73 17.64 12.17
CA ARG A 450 -6.55 17.36 11.34
C ARG A 450 -6.88 16.39 10.21
N LEU A 451 -6.32 16.64 9.04
CA LEU A 451 -6.40 15.73 7.90
C LEU A 451 -5.69 14.41 8.20
N LEU A 452 -6.44 13.31 8.10
CA LEU A 452 -5.93 11.96 8.31
C LEU A 452 -5.49 11.29 7.01
N ALA A 453 -6.36 11.30 6.00
CA ALA A 453 -6.07 10.71 4.69
C ALA A 453 -6.96 11.29 3.59
N SER A 454 -6.53 11.17 2.34
CA SER A 454 -7.38 11.46 1.17
C SER A 454 -7.15 10.45 0.05
N LYS A 455 -8.13 10.35 -0.85
CA LYS A 455 -8.01 9.59 -2.10
C LYS A 455 -8.66 10.37 -3.22
N ASN A 456 -8.08 10.25 -4.41
CA ASN A 456 -8.58 10.91 -5.62
C ASN A 456 -8.43 10.00 -6.83
N LYS A 457 -9.33 10.16 -7.78
CA LYS A 457 -9.35 9.42 -9.04
C LYS A 457 -9.69 10.36 -10.19
N VAL A 458 -9.03 10.17 -11.32
CA VAL A 458 -9.36 10.90 -12.55
C VAL A 458 -10.70 10.41 -13.09
N ALA A 459 -11.50 11.32 -13.64
CA ALA A 459 -12.78 10.97 -14.25
C ALA A 459 -12.58 9.94 -15.38
N PRO A 460 -13.50 8.98 -15.57
CA PRO A 460 -13.40 7.99 -16.64
C PRO A 460 -13.32 8.65 -18.02
N LEU A 461 -12.62 8.00 -18.96
CA LEU A 461 -12.51 8.46 -20.34
C LEU A 461 -13.86 8.49 -21.08
N LYS A 462 -14.78 7.60 -20.69
CA LYS A 462 -16.15 7.63 -21.19
C LYS A 462 -16.89 8.78 -20.51
N PRO A 463 -17.60 9.65 -21.25
CA PRO A 463 -18.31 10.77 -20.65
C PRO A 463 -19.33 10.28 -19.63
N VAL A 464 -19.19 10.76 -18.40
CA VAL A 464 -20.09 10.51 -17.27
C VAL A 464 -20.63 11.86 -16.82
N THR A 465 -21.93 11.92 -16.54
CA THR A 465 -22.58 13.15 -16.04
C THR A 465 -22.01 13.55 -14.68
N ILE A 466 -21.93 14.85 -14.40
CA ILE A 466 -21.42 15.38 -13.11
C ILE A 466 -22.08 14.70 -11.89
N PRO A 467 -23.43 14.54 -11.81
CA PRO A 467 -24.05 13.87 -10.66
C PRO A 467 -23.56 12.44 -10.42
N ARG A 468 -23.25 11.71 -11.49
CA ARG A 468 -22.69 10.36 -11.38
C ARG A 468 -21.25 10.38 -10.88
N LEU A 469 -20.47 11.41 -11.24
CA LEU A 469 -19.11 11.60 -10.72
C LEU A 469 -19.15 11.99 -9.23
N GLU A 470 -20.05 12.88 -8.84
CA GLU A 470 -20.31 13.24 -7.44
C GLU A 470 -20.69 11.99 -6.63
N LEU A 471 -21.56 11.13 -7.16
CA LEU A 471 -21.88 9.84 -6.54
C LEU A 471 -20.67 8.89 -6.46
N CYS A 472 -19.75 8.93 -7.44
CA CYS A 472 -18.50 8.18 -7.36
C CYS A 472 -17.56 8.73 -6.27
N GLY A 473 -17.54 10.06 -6.08
CA GLY A 473 -16.85 10.73 -4.98
C GLY A 473 -17.42 10.30 -3.62
N ALA A 474 -18.75 10.32 -3.49
CA ALA A 474 -19.45 9.85 -2.29
C ALA A 474 -19.09 8.40 -1.94
N LEU A 475 -19.16 7.49 -2.92
CA LEU A 475 -18.79 6.09 -2.71
C LEU A 475 -17.31 5.92 -2.34
N LEU A 476 -16.41 6.68 -2.98
CA LEU A 476 -14.98 6.67 -2.64
C LEU A 476 -14.75 7.10 -1.19
N GLY A 477 -15.44 8.16 -0.75
CA GLY A 477 -15.41 8.63 0.63
C GLY A 477 -15.92 7.59 1.63
N THR A 478 -17.05 6.93 1.33
CA THR A 478 -17.56 5.83 2.17
C THR A 478 -16.51 4.74 2.33
N ARG A 479 -15.95 4.23 1.22
CA ARG A 479 -14.94 3.17 1.27
C ARG A 479 -13.69 3.61 2.04
N LEU A 480 -13.22 4.84 1.82
CA LEU A 480 -12.07 5.38 2.54
C LEU A 480 -12.32 5.46 4.04
N CYS A 481 -13.49 5.96 4.46
CA CYS A 481 -13.87 6.02 5.88
C CYS A 481 -13.97 4.62 6.51
N THR A 482 -14.60 3.66 5.82
CA THR A 482 -14.66 2.27 6.27
C THR A 482 -13.26 1.68 6.46
N LYS A 483 -12.36 1.92 5.49
CA LYS A 483 -10.97 1.47 5.59
C LYS A 483 -10.25 2.10 6.78
N VAL A 484 -10.47 3.39 7.02
CA VAL A 484 -9.92 4.10 8.20
C VAL A 484 -10.42 3.45 9.49
N LEU A 485 -11.73 3.24 9.64
CA LEU A 485 -12.32 2.62 10.82
C LEU A 485 -11.80 1.19 11.07
N GLN A 486 -11.62 0.40 10.02
CA GLN A 486 -11.05 -0.96 10.12
C GLN A 486 -9.55 -0.94 10.49
N SER A 487 -8.83 0.11 10.12
CA SER A 487 -7.38 0.22 10.32
C SER A 487 -7.02 0.69 11.72
N LEU A 488 -7.74 1.68 12.24
CA LEU A 488 -7.47 2.32 13.53
C LEU A 488 -7.84 1.41 14.70
N THR A 489 -7.21 1.65 15.85
CA THR A 489 -7.52 0.93 17.10
C THR A 489 -8.31 1.78 18.08
N LYS A 490 -8.27 3.12 17.93
CA LYS A 490 -9.13 4.03 18.70
C LYS A 490 -10.59 3.89 18.29
N THR A 491 -11.48 4.00 19.26
CA THR A 491 -12.93 4.02 19.05
C THR A 491 -13.38 5.41 18.63
N PHE A 492 -14.17 5.49 17.56
CA PHE A 492 -14.76 6.73 17.08
C PHE A 492 -16.25 6.76 17.42
N ASN A 493 -16.68 7.86 18.04
CA ASN A 493 -18.06 8.03 18.51
C ASN A 493 -19.02 8.22 17.33
N ASN A 494 -18.63 9.08 16.38
CA ASN A 494 -19.47 9.48 15.26
C ASN A 494 -18.68 9.52 13.95
N CYS A 495 -19.37 9.19 12.86
CA CYS A 495 -18.87 9.34 11.49
C CYS A 495 -19.84 10.20 10.68
N TYR A 496 -19.35 11.32 10.17
CA TYR A 496 -20.10 12.27 9.37
C TYR A 496 -19.57 12.30 7.94
N TYR A 497 -20.49 12.36 6.98
CA TYR A 497 -20.20 12.44 5.56
C TYR A 497 -20.76 13.73 4.97
N TRP A 498 -19.97 14.42 4.17
CA TRP A 498 -20.28 15.74 3.65
C TRP A 498 -20.17 15.76 2.13
N THR A 499 -21.18 16.34 1.49
CA THR A 499 -21.18 16.62 0.05
C THR A 499 -21.94 17.92 -0.20
N ASP A 500 -21.52 18.66 -1.22
CA ASP A 500 -22.25 19.82 -1.75
C ASP A 500 -23.28 19.44 -2.81
N SER A 501 -23.30 18.17 -3.25
CA SER A 501 -24.27 17.68 -4.23
C SER A 501 -25.61 17.33 -3.59
N MET A 502 -26.61 18.15 -3.88
CA MET A 502 -27.99 17.89 -3.47
C MET A 502 -28.63 16.70 -4.22
N ILE A 503 -28.16 16.41 -5.44
CA ILE A 503 -28.62 15.25 -6.19
C ILE A 503 -28.17 13.97 -5.48
N VAL A 504 -26.91 13.92 -5.03
CA VAL A 504 -26.39 12.78 -4.26
C VAL A 504 -27.15 12.64 -2.95
N LEU A 505 -27.37 13.72 -2.19
CA LEU A 505 -28.17 13.68 -0.95
C LEU A 505 -29.60 13.20 -1.20
N GLY A 506 -30.25 13.62 -2.29
CA GLY A 506 -31.58 13.14 -2.64
C GLY A 506 -31.60 11.67 -3.06
N TRP A 507 -30.59 11.20 -3.80
CA TRP A 507 -30.43 9.78 -4.11
C TRP A 507 -30.18 8.92 -2.87
N LEU A 508 -29.39 9.41 -1.91
CA LEU A 508 -29.13 8.73 -0.63
C LEU A 508 -30.38 8.57 0.23
N ASN A 509 -31.35 9.48 0.09
CA ASN A 509 -32.65 9.39 0.75
C ASN A 509 -33.71 8.62 -0.07
N THR A 510 -33.33 8.09 -1.25
CA THR A 510 -34.22 7.34 -2.12
C THR A 510 -33.96 5.84 -2.02
N SER A 511 -35.01 5.02 -2.09
CA SER A 511 -34.86 3.56 -2.15
C SER A 511 -34.13 3.12 -3.43
N PRO A 512 -33.09 2.25 -3.35
CA PRO A 512 -32.32 1.80 -4.52
C PRO A 512 -33.15 1.20 -5.65
N SER A 513 -34.28 0.56 -5.32
CA SER A 513 -35.20 -0.04 -6.31
C SER A 513 -35.69 0.97 -7.34
N ARG A 514 -35.91 2.22 -6.91
CA ARG A 514 -36.42 3.33 -7.73
C ARG A 514 -35.36 4.00 -8.58
N LEU A 515 -34.09 3.61 -8.50
CA LEU A 515 -32.97 4.24 -9.22
C LEU A 515 -32.51 3.34 -10.38
N LYS A 516 -31.95 3.94 -11.43
CA LYS A 516 -31.32 3.18 -12.54
C LYS A 516 -30.09 2.42 -12.05
N THR A 517 -29.73 1.32 -12.71
CA THR A 517 -28.70 0.35 -12.26
C THR A 517 -27.38 0.97 -11.79
N PHE A 518 -26.85 1.97 -12.51
CA PHE A 518 -25.59 2.62 -12.13
C PHE A 518 -25.66 3.31 -10.77
N VAL A 519 -26.74 4.07 -10.54
CA VAL A 519 -26.99 4.83 -9.32
C VAL A 519 -27.42 3.86 -8.21
N ARG A 520 -28.35 2.95 -8.50
CA ARG A 520 -28.84 1.91 -7.59
C ARG A 520 -27.71 1.13 -6.92
N ASN A 521 -26.77 0.60 -7.70
CA ASN A 521 -25.73 -0.27 -7.16
C ASN A 521 -24.81 0.49 -6.18
N ARG A 522 -24.48 1.75 -6.49
CA ARG A 522 -23.61 2.59 -5.65
C ARG A 522 -24.34 3.09 -4.39
N ILE A 523 -25.59 3.53 -4.54
CA ILE A 523 -26.42 3.95 -3.40
C ILE A 523 -26.68 2.77 -2.46
N GLY A 524 -26.97 1.58 -3.00
CA GLY A 524 -27.12 0.37 -2.20
C GLY A 524 -25.87 0.05 -1.39
N GLU A 525 -24.68 0.19 -1.98
CA GLU A 525 -23.42 0.02 -1.24
C GLU A 525 -23.26 1.08 -0.13
N ILE A 526 -23.49 2.37 -0.44
CA ILE A 526 -23.37 3.45 0.55
C ILE A 526 -24.37 3.28 1.70
N GLN A 527 -25.63 2.94 1.41
CA GLN A 527 -26.68 2.73 2.42
C GLN A 527 -26.45 1.48 3.26
N ASN A 528 -25.79 0.45 2.72
CA ASN A 528 -25.43 -0.75 3.49
C ASN A 528 -24.26 -0.47 4.46
N THR A 529 -23.40 0.50 4.15
CA THR A 529 -22.20 0.83 4.96
C THR A 529 -22.41 2.01 5.90
N THR A 530 -23.28 2.96 5.55
CA THR A 530 -23.50 4.20 6.29
C THR A 530 -24.98 4.36 6.62
N SER A 531 -25.27 5.02 7.76
CA SER A 531 -26.64 5.43 8.03
C SER A 531 -27.00 6.65 7.20
N ALA A 532 -28.24 6.73 6.70
CA ALA A 532 -28.70 7.87 5.91
C ALA A 532 -28.55 9.21 6.67
N ASN A 533 -28.70 9.18 8.00
CA ASN A 533 -28.58 10.34 8.88
C ASN A 533 -27.13 10.80 9.10
N SER A 534 -26.14 10.03 8.66
CA SER A 534 -24.72 10.42 8.72
C SER A 534 -24.30 11.35 7.60
N TRP A 535 -25.12 11.53 6.55
CA TRP A 535 -24.82 12.41 5.41
C TRP A 535 -25.42 13.80 5.58
N SER A 536 -24.64 14.83 5.26
CA SER A 536 -25.04 16.22 5.42
C SER A 536 -24.49 17.11 4.32
N TYR A 537 -25.17 18.23 4.12
CA TYR A 537 -24.77 19.23 3.13
C TYR A 537 -23.59 20.07 3.65
N VAL A 538 -22.65 20.38 2.76
CA VAL A 538 -21.60 21.38 2.98
C VAL A 538 -21.60 22.37 1.80
N PRO A 539 -21.48 23.68 2.01
CA PRO A 539 -21.30 24.63 0.92
C PRO A 539 -19.98 24.39 0.18
N SER A 540 -19.95 24.47 -1.14
CA SER A 540 -18.74 24.21 -1.95
C SER A 540 -17.51 25.02 -1.52
N LYS A 541 -17.71 26.28 -1.09
CA LYS A 541 -16.61 27.14 -0.57
C LYS A 541 -15.98 26.62 0.73
N LEU A 542 -16.69 25.79 1.48
CA LEU A 542 -16.24 25.17 2.72
C LEU A 542 -15.93 23.68 2.52
N ASN A 543 -15.98 23.16 1.28
CA ASN A 543 -15.72 21.76 0.98
C ASN A 543 -14.23 21.56 0.65
N PRO A 544 -13.41 20.98 1.55
CA PRO A 544 -12.00 20.73 1.26
C PRO A 544 -11.80 19.71 0.12
N ALA A 545 -12.79 18.87 -0.19
CA ALA A 545 -12.68 17.90 -1.27
C ALA A 545 -12.64 18.55 -2.66
N ASP A 546 -13.07 19.82 -2.81
CA ASP A 546 -12.97 20.60 -4.05
C ASP A 546 -11.50 20.76 -4.51
N LEU A 547 -10.59 20.92 -3.55
CA LEU A 547 -9.15 20.99 -3.81
C LEU A 547 -8.62 19.70 -4.44
N VAL A 548 -9.20 18.56 -4.04
CA VAL A 548 -8.80 17.21 -4.49
C VAL A 548 -9.40 16.87 -5.85
N SER A 549 -10.60 17.36 -6.15
CA SER A 549 -11.30 17.09 -7.41
C SER A 549 -10.81 18.00 -8.55
N ARG A 550 -10.33 19.22 -8.24
CA ARG A 550 -9.89 20.20 -9.26
C ARG A 550 -8.38 20.29 -9.42
N GLY A 551 -7.64 20.06 -8.34
CA GLY A 551 -6.20 20.23 -8.25
C GLY A 551 -5.78 21.63 -7.82
N VAL A 552 -4.66 21.70 -7.10
CA VAL A 552 -4.08 22.92 -6.54
C VAL A 552 -2.57 22.88 -6.67
N LYS A 553 -1.97 24.03 -7.00
CA LYS A 553 -0.51 24.21 -7.00
C LYS A 553 0.08 23.95 -5.61
N ALA A 554 1.24 23.30 -5.58
CA ALA A 554 1.95 22.99 -4.34
C ALA A 554 2.16 24.19 -3.41
N THR A 555 2.47 25.37 -3.95
CA THR A 555 2.66 26.60 -3.16
C THR A 555 1.40 27.01 -2.41
N HIS A 556 0.22 26.85 -3.01
CA HIS A 556 -1.06 27.19 -2.36
C HIS A 556 -1.51 26.11 -1.38
N LEU A 557 -1.11 24.86 -1.60
CA LEU A 557 -1.45 23.77 -0.69
C LEU A 557 -0.82 23.95 0.68
N ILE A 558 0.41 24.48 0.74
CA ILE A 558 1.16 24.67 1.99
C ILE A 558 0.38 25.59 2.96
N ASP A 559 -0.19 26.68 2.44
CA ASP A 559 -0.90 27.68 3.25
C ASP A 559 -2.41 27.41 3.39
N SER A 560 -2.91 26.27 2.89
CA SER A 560 -4.34 25.97 2.87
C SER A 560 -4.85 25.45 4.22
N CYS A 561 -5.32 26.34 5.09
CA CYS A 561 -5.98 25.96 6.34
C CYS A 561 -7.18 25.03 6.09
N LEU A 562 -7.98 25.30 5.04
CA LEU A 562 -9.13 24.47 4.69
C LEU A 562 -8.73 23.00 4.45
N TRP A 563 -7.56 22.76 3.83
CA TRP A 563 -7.07 21.41 3.56
C TRP A 563 -6.48 20.72 4.78
N TRP A 564 -5.73 21.44 5.62
CA TRP A 564 -5.00 20.81 6.72
C TRP A 564 -5.85 20.64 7.98
N THR A 565 -6.73 21.61 8.26
CA THR A 565 -7.55 21.66 9.47
C THR A 565 -9.04 21.55 9.20
N GLY A 566 -9.46 21.46 7.94
CA GLY A 566 -10.87 21.37 7.58
C GLY A 566 -11.61 22.70 7.73
N PRO A 567 -12.93 22.70 7.51
CA PRO A 567 -13.73 23.93 7.55
C PRO A 567 -13.96 24.44 8.98
N SER A 568 -14.08 25.77 9.10
CA SER A 568 -14.17 26.49 10.38
C SER A 568 -15.27 26.01 11.33
N PHE A 569 -16.40 25.53 10.80
CA PHE A 569 -17.51 25.05 11.63
C PHE A 569 -17.14 23.80 12.45
N LEU A 570 -16.14 23.02 12.05
CA LEU A 570 -15.67 21.86 12.82
C LEU A 570 -14.87 22.24 14.07
N HIS A 571 -14.35 23.47 14.15
CA HIS A 571 -13.52 23.92 15.28
C HIS A 571 -14.33 24.38 16.49
N HIS A 572 -15.66 24.41 16.40
CA HIS A 572 -16.53 24.76 17.52
C HIS A 572 -16.86 23.53 18.35
N SER A 573 -17.09 23.70 19.65
CA SER A 573 -17.46 22.60 20.57
C SER A 573 -18.73 21.90 20.10
N TYR A 574 -19.73 22.67 19.67
CA TYR A 574 -20.94 22.20 19.01
C TYR A 574 -20.87 22.48 17.50
N ILE A 575 -21.07 21.43 16.71
CA ILE A 575 -21.07 21.54 15.25
C ILE A 575 -22.41 22.13 14.81
N ASN A 576 -22.39 23.36 14.31
CA ASN A 576 -23.54 23.95 13.62
C ASN A 576 -23.53 23.48 12.16
N PHE A 577 -24.40 22.53 11.84
CA PHE A 577 -24.47 21.94 10.51
C PHE A 577 -24.89 23.01 9.49
N PRO A 578 -24.17 23.14 8.36
CA PRO A 578 -24.60 24.03 7.29
C PRO A 578 -26.00 23.68 6.80
N GLN A 579 -26.87 24.69 6.67
CA GLN A 579 -28.22 24.47 6.20
C GLN A 579 -28.28 24.35 4.67
N ILE A 580 -29.21 23.51 4.21
CA ILE A 580 -29.51 23.36 2.78
C ILE A 580 -30.17 24.65 2.27
N PRO A 581 -29.68 25.28 1.19
CA PRO A 581 -30.28 26.47 0.61
C PRO A 581 -31.74 26.23 0.18
N THR A 582 -32.66 27.12 0.56
CA THR A 582 -34.10 26.97 0.32
C THR A 582 -34.46 26.83 -1.16
N LYS A 583 -33.69 27.47 -2.06
CA LYS A 583 -33.91 27.46 -3.52
C LYS A 583 -33.60 26.11 -4.20
N GLN A 584 -32.94 25.19 -3.51
CA GLN A 584 -32.45 23.94 -4.11
C GLN A 584 -33.17 22.69 -3.59
N LYS A 585 -34.16 22.84 -2.68
CA LYS A 585 -34.91 21.71 -2.09
C LYS A 585 -35.75 20.92 -3.11
N ASP A 586 -36.15 21.54 -4.22
CA ASP A 586 -37.12 20.98 -5.19
C ASP A 586 -36.49 20.57 -6.54
N ILE A 587 -35.18 20.27 -6.59
CA ILE A 587 -34.52 19.85 -7.83
C ILE A 587 -35.00 18.42 -8.18
N PRO A 588 -35.56 18.17 -9.39
CA PRO A 588 -35.99 16.84 -9.78
C PRO A 588 -34.80 15.89 -9.85
N LEU A 589 -34.89 14.76 -9.15
CA LEU A 589 -33.80 13.78 -9.11
C LEU A 589 -33.68 13.06 -10.48
N PRO A 590 -32.51 13.15 -11.14
CA PRO A 590 -32.28 12.42 -12.37
C PRO A 590 -32.19 10.91 -12.12
N GLU A 591 -32.32 10.12 -13.19
CA GLU A 591 -32.10 8.67 -13.16
C GLU A 591 -32.99 7.87 -12.20
N ILE A 592 -34.17 8.40 -11.89
CA ILE A 592 -35.27 7.61 -11.34
C ILE A 592 -35.72 6.60 -12.41
N SER A 593 -35.80 5.34 -12.04
CA SER A 593 -36.48 4.30 -12.79
C SER A 593 -37.97 4.65 -12.81
N LEU A 594 -38.48 5.04 -13.97
CA LEU A 594 -39.92 5.02 -14.21
C LEU A 594 -40.34 3.56 -14.03
N HIS A 595 -41.05 3.25 -12.95
CA HIS A 595 -41.85 2.03 -12.99
C HIS A 595 -42.76 2.20 -14.19
N THR A 596 -42.54 1.34 -15.19
CA THR A 596 -43.47 1.07 -16.28
C THR A 596 -44.85 1.10 -15.66
N LYS A 597 -45.75 1.92 -16.23
CA LYS A 597 -47.16 2.01 -15.84
C LYS A 597 -47.57 0.67 -15.26
N GLN A 598 -48.12 0.65 -14.04
CA GLN A 598 -49.08 -0.38 -13.72
C GLN A 598 -50.06 -0.35 -14.89
N THR A 599 -49.90 -1.28 -15.84
CA THR A 599 -51.06 -1.71 -16.59
C THR A 599 -52.00 -2.12 -15.49
N ASN A 600 -53.02 -1.29 -15.25
CA ASN A 600 -54.24 -1.73 -14.61
C ASN A 600 -54.72 -2.89 -15.47
N ILE A 601 -54.19 -4.08 -15.19
CA ILE A 601 -54.79 -5.30 -15.66
C ILE A 601 -56.03 -5.38 -14.77
N SER A 602 -57.12 -4.78 -15.24
CA SER A 602 -58.43 -5.02 -14.64
C SER A 602 -58.63 -6.53 -14.59
N LYS A 603 -59.33 -7.03 -13.58
CA LYS A 603 -59.66 -8.47 -13.47
C LYS A 603 -60.24 -9.02 -14.77
N GLU A 604 -60.93 -8.19 -15.56
CA GLU A 604 -61.46 -8.52 -16.89
C GLU A 604 -60.37 -8.91 -17.90
N ASN A 605 -59.20 -8.25 -17.92
CA ASN A 605 -58.11 -8.58 -18.84
C ASN A 605 -57.43 -9.91 -18.49
N ILE A 606 -57.38 -10.28 -17.20
CA ILE A 606 -56.89 -11.60 -16.76
C ILE A 606 -57.88 -12.69 -17.17
N ILE A 607 -59.18 -12.44 -16.99
CA ILE A 607 -60.24 -13.38 -17.38
C ILE A 607 -60.25 -13.58 -18.89
N LEU A 608 -60.18 -12.52 -19.69
CA LEU A 608 -60.09 -12.60 -21.16
C LEU A 608 -58.85 -13.39 -21.62
N HIS A 609 -57.69 -13.17 -20.99
CA HIS A 609 -56.47 -13.89 -21.33
C HIS A 609 -56.54 -15.38 -20.94
N LEU A 610 -57.11 -15.71 -19.77
CA LEU A 610 -57.31 -17.09 -19.33
C LEU A 610 -58.37 -17.83 -20.16
N VAL A 611 -59.45 -17.16 -20.56
CA VAL A 611 -60.49 -17.71 -21.45
C VAL A 611 -59.93 -17.98 -22.84
N GLN A 612 -59.15 -17.06 -23.42
CA GLN A 612 -58.48 -17.28 -24.71
C GLN A 612 -57.47 -18.44 -24.66
N LYS A 613 -56.75 -18.60 -23.54
CA LYS A 613 -55.82 -19.72 -23.35
C LYS A 613 -56.55 -21.06 -23.19
N LYS A 614 -57.71 -21.07 -22.52
CA LYS A 614 -58.58 -22.25 -22.36
C LYS A 614 -59.24 -22.65 -23.68
N ILE A 615 -59.68 -21.70 -24.51
CA ILE A 615 -60.23 -21.96 -25.86
C ILE A 615 -59.16 -22.55 -26.80
N LYS A 616 -57.90 -22.13 -26.68
CA LYS A 616 -56.78 -22.73 -27.43
C LYS A 616 -56.46 -24.16 -26.99
N LEU A 617 -56.62 -24.49 -25.71
CA LEU A 617 -56.39 -25.84 -25.18
C LEU A 617 -57.50 -26.84 -25.56
N TYR A 618 -58.74 -26.38 -25.78
CA TYR A 618 -59.85 -27.24 -26.24
C TYR A 618 -59.93 -27.43 -27.77
N LYS A 619 -59.04 -26.80 -28.55
CA LYS A 619 -58.92 -27.03 -30.00
C LYS A 619 -57.84 -28.05 -30.37
N ILE A 620 -57.23 -28.71 -29.37
CA ILE A 620 -56.20 -29.75 -29.57
C ILE A 620 -56.62 -31.03 -28.82
N ASN A 621 -57.90 -31.40 -28.90
CA ASN A 621 -58.36 -32.76 -28.66
C ASN A 621 -59.48 -33.08 -29.65
#